data_AF-A0A4P6KXN6-F1
#
_entry.id   AF-A0A4P6KXN6-F1
#
_cell.length_a   1.000
_cell.length_b   1.000
_cell.length_c   1.000
_cell.angle_alpha   90.00
_cell.angle_beta   90.00
_cell.angle_gamma   90.00
#
_symmetry.space_group_name_H-M   'P 1'
#
loop_
_entity.id
_entity.type
_entity.pdbx_description
1 polymer ?
#
loop_
_entity_poly.entity_id
_entity_poly.type
_entity_poly.pdbx_seq_one_letter_code
_entity_poly.pdbx_strand_id
1 'polypeptide(L)'
;MTIMHTIKILFATLSAVMFAGQAGAAAPLQHKSARLVCHDRTVVLEADCFPAMGRMLACSAQSLSFFSKSDGKKLNARVFTPNTANPAFDYPAVEEKFGNLMCVDTAAKQQFVVARMVNGGNCPSCEWFDVYTPDGALVGSNRNRKNVSKTVQSAVDATLDDKVERVVGEQTLEGFYFRSAKP
;
A
#
# COMPACT_ATOMS: atom_id res chain seq x y z
N MET A 1 -19.81 73.43 -51.92
CA MET A 1 -18.69 73.10 -51.02
C MET A 1 -19.33 72.72 -49.70
N THR A 2 -19.61 71.43 -49.51
CA THR A 2 -20.55 70.95 -48.47
C THR A 2 -20.02 69.65 -47.86
N ILE A 3 -19.25 69.84 -46.80
CA ILE A 3 -19.10 69.06 -45.56
C ILE A 3 -19.41 67.54 -45.61
N MET A 4 -18.33 66.77 -45.58
CA MET A 4 -18.21 65.38 -45.11
C MET A 4 -18.80 65.19 -43.70
N HIS A 5 -19.62 64.15 -43.52
CA HIS A 5 -19.88 63.49 -42.23
C HIS A 5 -19.93 61.96 -42.46
N THR A 6 -18.94 61.20 -41.97
CA THR A 6 -18.99 60.28 -40.80
C THR A 6 -20.03 59.16 -40.97
N ILE A 7 -19.67 57.87 -40.92
CA ILE A 7 -19.59 57.06 -39.69
C ILE A 7 -18.78 55.78 -39.99
N LYS A 8 -17.71 55.57 -39.22
CA LYS A 8 -16.97 54.29 -39.13
C LYS A 8 -17.77 53.33 -38.26
N ILE A 9 -18.16 52.17 -38.79
CA ILE A 9 -18.79 51.10 -38.00
C ILE A 9 -17.67 50.33 -37.29
N LEU A 10 -17.60 50.47 -35.97
CA LEU A 10 -16.77 49.63 -35.09
C LEU A 10 -17.40 48.23 -34.98
N PHE A 11 -16.65 47.21 -35.38
CA PHE A 11 -16.91 45.82 -35.00
C PHE A 11 -16.52 45.63 -33.53
N ALA A 12 -17.50 45.45 -32.65
CA ALA A 12 -17.30 44.97 -31.29
C ALA A 12 -17.81 43.53 -31.19
N THR A 13 -16.95 42.57 -31.54
CA THR A 13 -17.19 41.16 -31.20
C THR A 13 -16.92 40.97 -29.71
N LEU A 14 -18.00 40.88 -28.94
CA LEU A 14 -18.01 40.54 -27.53
C LEU A 14 -17.63 39.05 -27.40
N SER A 15 -16.34 38.76 -27.24
CA SER A 15 -15.87 37.40 -26.92
C SER A 15 -16.28 37.08 -25.48
N ALA A 16 -17.42 36.40 -25.34
CA ALA A 16 -17.82 35.75 -24.11
C ALA A 16 -16.79 34.66 -23.77
N VAL A 17 -15.86 35.00 -22.87
CA VAL A 17 -14.94 34.04 -22.25
C VAL A 17 -15.79 33.13 -21.36
N MET A 18 -16.21 31.99 -21.91
CA MET A 18 -16.74 30.91 -21.09
C MET A 18 -15.61 30.40 -20.20
N PHE A 19 -15.59 30.83 -18.94
CA PHE A 19 -14.93 30.08 -17.88
C PHE A 19 -15.74 28.81 -17.66
N ALA A 20 -15.48 27.79 -18.47
CA ALA A 20 -15.78 26.42 -18.09
C ALA A 20 -14.97 26.15 -16.83
N GLY A 21 -15.64 26.22 -15.68
CA GLY A 21 -15.08 25.77 -14.42
C GLY A 21 -14.61 24.33 -14.64
N GLN A 22 -13.30 24.13 -14.67
CA GLN A 22 -12.71 22.81 -14.59
C GLN A 22 -13.11 22.26 -13.23
N ALA A 23 -14.20 21.49 -13.20
CA ALA A 23 -14.44 20.55 -12.13
C ALA A 23 -13.19 19.68 -12.07
N GLY A 24 -12.34 19.90 -11.06
CA GLY A 24 -11.10 19.16 -10.88
C GLY A 24 -11.45 17.69 -10.78
N ALA A 25 -11.15 16.93 -11.84
CA ALA A 25 -11.34 15.49 -11.82
C ALA A 25 -10.54 14.93 -10.64
N ALA A 26 -11.21 14.22 -9.73
CA ALA A 26 -10.54 13.51 -8.65
C ALA A 26 -9.44 12.63 -9.27
N ALA A 27 -8.23 12.69 -8.70
CA ALA A 27 -7.10 11.97 -9.26
C ALA A 27 -7.42 10.47 -9.34
N PRO A 28 -7.08 9.77 -10.44
CA PRO A 28 -7.50 8.40 -10.64
C PRO A 28 -6.88 7.48 -9.58
N LEU A 29 -7.69 6.52 -9.11
CA LEU A 29 -7.27 5.45 -8.22
C LEU A 29 -6.22 4.58 -8.92
N GLN A 30 -5.13 4.27 -8.22
CA GLN A 30 -4.03 3.45 -8.72
C GLN A 30 -4.09 2.06 -8.10
N HIS A 31 -4.31 1.04 -8.92
CA HIS A 31 -4.18 -0.35 -8.51
C HIS A 31 -2.70 -0.76 -8.48
N LYS A 32 -2.26 -1.39 -7.38
CA LYS A 32 -0.90 -1.91 -7.22
C LYS A 32 -0.93 -3.34 -6.72
N SER A 33 0.00 -4.14 -7.23
CA SER A 33 0.19 -5.53 -6.82
C SER A 33 1.67 -5.84 -6.64
N ALA A 34 1.99 -6.62 -5.62
CA ALA A 34 3.32 -7.18 -5.38
C ALA A 34 3.19 -8.65 -5.00
N ARG A 35 4.14 -9.46 -5.45
CA ARG A 35 4.10 -10.91 -5.29
C ARG A 35 5.38 -11.42 -4.65
N LEU A 36 5.23 -12.26 -3.63
CA LEU A 36 6.30 -13.05 -3.03
C LEU A 36 6.02 -14.53 -3.28
N VAL A 37 7.04 -15.28 -3.70
CA VAL A 37 6.95 -16.74 -3.86
C VAL A 37 7.74 -17.39 -2.73
N CYS A 38 7.11 -18.35 -2.05
CA CYS A 38 7.67 -19.03 -0.89
C CYS A 38 7.46 -20.52 -1.07
N HIS A 39 8.49 -21.36 -1.11
CA HIS A 39 8.33 -22.82 -1.24
C HIS A 39 7.26 -23.21 -2.29
N ASP A 40 6.13 -23.76 -1.83
CA ASP A 40 4.94 -24.18 -2.57
C ASP A 40 3.73 -23.25 -2.36
N ARG A 41 3.98 -21.99 -1.98
CA ARG A 41 3.01 -20.91 -1.76
C ARG A 41 3.37 -19.66 -2.58
N THR A 42 2.34 -18.87 -2.84
CA THR A 42 2.46 -17.53 -3.39
C THR A 42 1.68 -16.58 -2.49
N VAL A 43 2.32 -15.49 -2.09
CA VAL A 43 1.70 -14.40 -1.32
C VAL A 43 1.58 -13.19 -2.23
N VAL A 44 0.40 -12.60 -2.30
CA VAL A 44 0.13 -11.41 -3.12
C VAL A 44 -0.39 -10.30 -2.24
N LEU A 45 0.27 -9.14 -2.28
CA LEU A 45 -0.23 -7.89 -1.75
C LEU A 45 -0.94 -7.14 -2.88
N GLU A 46 -2.19 -6.78 -2.67
CA GLU A 46 -2.96 -5.92 -3.59
C GLU A 46 -3.43 -4.68 -2.84
N ALA A 47 -3.41 -3.53 -3.49
CA ALA A 47 -3.91 -2.30 -2.93
C ALA A 47 -4.45 -1.35 -4.00
N ASP A 48 -5.48 -0.60 -3.64
CA ASP A 48 -6.01 0.49 -4.44
C ASP A 48 -5.72 1.81 -3.73
N CYS A 49 -4.98 2.70 -4.38
CA CYS A 49 -4.43 3.87 -3.72
C CYS A 49 -4.67 5.17 -4.47
N PHE A 50 -5.06 6.20 -3.71
CA PHE A 50 -5.14 7.56 -4.19
C PHE A 50 -3.76 8.22 -4.15
N PRO A 51 -3.49 9.12 -5.10
CA PRO A 51 -2.34 10.01 -5.00
C PRO A 51 -2.50 10.95 -3.78
N ALA A 52 -1.66 10.80 -2.76
CA ALA A 52 -1.65 11.67 -1.57
C ALA A 52 -0.67 12.84 -1.74
N MET A 53 -0.51 13.71 -0.74
CA MET A 53 0.44 14.82 -0.80
C MET A 53 1.88 14.33 -1.12
N GLY A 54 2.54 15.01 -2.06
CA GLY A 54 3.90 14.68 -2.49
C GLY A 54 4.00 13.38 -3.30
N ARG A 55 4.98 12.53 -2.96
CA ARG A 55 5.25 11.25 -3.66
C ARG A 55 4.55 10.04 -3.04
N MET A 56 3.85 10.22 -1.93
CA MET A 56 3.19 9.12 -1.23
C MET A 56 1.83 8.80 -1.85
N LEU A 57 1.47 7.53 -1.75
CA LEU A 57 0.13 7.01 -2.00
C LEU A 57 -0.55 6.72 -0.66
N ALA A 58 -1.86 6.88 -0.65
CA ALA A 58 -2.69 6.48 0.48
C ALA A 58 -3.77 5.54 -0.03
N CYS A 59 -3.80 4.34 0.54
CA CYS A 59 -4.57 3.22 0.00
C CYS A 59 -5.93 3.14 0.67
N SER A 60 -7.00 3.13 -0.12
CA SER A 60 -8.39 2.96 0.35
C SER A 60 -8.80 1.49 0.41
N ALA A 61 -7.99 0.59 -0.15
CA ALA A 61 -8.14 -0.85 0.01
C ALA A 61 -6.75 -1.50 0.03
N GLN A 62 -6.60 -2.54 0.83
CA GLN A 62 -5.38 -3.35 0.88
C GLN A 62 -5.73 -4.78 1.30
N SER A 63 -5.13 -5.77 0.63
CA SER A 63 -5.26 -7.17 1.02
C SER A 63 -3.97 -7.95 0.84
N LEU A 64 -3.75 -8.94 1.71
CA LEU A 64 -2.68 -9.92 1.61
C LEU A 64 -3.31 -11.29 1.39
N SER A 65 -3.16 -11.84 0.19
CA SER A 65 -3.77 -13.11 -0.22
C SER A 65 -2.72 -14.21 -0.36
N PHE A 66 -3.06 -15.41 0.09
CA PHE A 66 -2.19 -16.59 0.09
C PHE A 66 -2.75 -17.62 -0.87
N PHE A 67 -1.89 -18.17 -1.71
CA PHE A 67 -2.24 -19.11 -2.75
C PHE A 67 -1.33 -20.34 -2.69
N SER A 68 -1.91 -21.50 -2.97
CA SER A 68 -1.14 -22.70 -3.26
C SER A 68 -0.47 -22.56 -4.62
N LYS A 69 0.82 -22.92 -4.71
CA LYS A 69 1.59 -22.84 -5.96
C LYS A 69 1.23 -23.96 -6.93
N SER A 70 0.80 -25.12 -6.42
CA SER A 70 0.55 -26.31 -7.24
C SER A 70 -0.70 -26.18 -8.11
N ASP A 71 -1.76 -25.57 -7.58
CA ASP A 71 -3.07 -25.46 -8.22
C ASP A 71 -3.56 -24.00 -8.37
N GLY A 72 -2.81 -23.03 -7.84
CA GLY A 72 -3.18 -21.61 -7.88
C GLY A 72 -4.37 -21.25 -6.97
N LYS A 73 -4.85 -22.18 -6.13
CA LYS A 73 -6.03 -21.96 -5.30
C LYS A 73 -5.73 -20.97 -4.19
N LYS A 74 -6.63 -20.01 -3.98
CA LYS A 74 -6.59 -19.10 -2.83
C LYS A 74 -6.89 -19.89 -1.54
N LEU A 75 -5.94 -19.85 -0.61
CA LEU A 75 -6.01 -20.54 0.68
C LEU A 75 -6.62 -19.64 1.75
N ASN A 76 -6.17 -18.39 1.81
CA ASN A 76 -6.67 -17.40 2.77
C ASN A 76 -6.39 -15.97 2.27
N ALA A 77 -6.97 -14.98 2.93
CA ALA A 77 -6.59 -13.59 2.79
C ALA A 77 -6.85 -12.78 4.06
N ARG A 78 -5.99 -11.78 4.28
CA ARG A 78 -6.24 -10.70 5.22
C ARG A 78 -6.62 -9.44 4.45
N VAL A 79 -7.80 -8.92 4.71
CA VAL A 79 -8.26 -7.62 4.18
C VAL A 79 -8.08 -6.58 5.26
N PHE A 80 -7.49 -5.44 4.92
CA PHE A 80 -7.29 -4.33 5.85
C PHE A 80 -8.42 -3.33 5.71
N THR A 81 -9.03 -2.99 6.84
CA THR A 81 -10.13 -2.04 6.87
C THR A 81 -9.57 -0.61 6.91
N PRO A 82 -10.01 0.28 6.01
CA PRO A 82 -9.64 1.69 6.06
C PRO A 82 -10.15 2.36 7.34
N ASN A 83 -9.38 3.30 7.89
CA ASN A 83 -9.88 4.19 8.92
C ASN A 83 -10.73 5.29 8.26
N THR A 84 -12.05 5.23 8.45
CA THR A 84 -13.00 6.21 7.92
C THR A 84 -13.12 7.47 8.77
N ALA A 85 -12.51 7.49 9.96
CA ALA A 85 -12.64 8.57 10.94
C ALA A 85 -11.39 9.45 11.06
N ASN A 86 -10.34 9.20 10.28
CA ASN A 86 -9.10 9.96 10.37
C ASN A 86 -9.24 11.31 9.62
N PRO A 87 -9.29 12.46 10.34
CA PRO A 87 -9.48 13.77 9.72
C PRO A 87 -8.25 14.25 8.96
N ALA A 88 -7.11 13.54 9.02
CA ALA A 88 -5.90 13.89 8.28
C ALA A 88 -5.99 13.59 6.78
N PHE A 89 -7.00 12.84 6.35
CA PHE A 89 -7.23 12.49 4.95
C PHE A 89 -8.67 12.80 4.56
N ASP A 90 -8.86 13.41 3.38
CA ASP A 90 -10.20 13.65 2.80
C ASP A 90 -10.87 12.35 2.27
N TYR A 91 -10.28 11.19 2.56
CA TYR A 91 -10.73 9.87 2.09
C TYR A 91 -10.34 8.78 3.09
N PRO A 92 -11.10 7.67 3.16
CA PRO A 92 -10.80 6.56 4.05
C PRO A 92 -9.49 5.89 3.62
N ALA A 93 -8.51 5.84 4.52
CA ALA A 93 -7.19 5.29 4.24
C ALA A 93 -6.86 4.14 5.19
N VAL A 94 -6.26 3.08 4.65
CA VAL A 94 -5.60 2.04 5.43
C VAL A 94 -4.33 2.63 6.03
N GLU A 95 -4.29 2.75 7.35
CA GLU A 95 -3.14 3.33 8.07
C GLU A 95 -1.94 2.37 8.11
N GLU A 96 -2.20 1.06 8.11
CA GLU A 96 -1.20 0.01 8.22
C GLU A 96 -0.63 -0.36 6.84
N LYS A 97 0.67 -0.23 6.68
CA LYS A 97 1.41 -0.48 5.44
C LYS A 97 2.38 -1.64 5.63
N PHE A 98 2.66 -2.36 4.55
CA PHE A 98 3.67 -3.42 4.51
C PHE A 98 5.04 -2.84 4.15
N GLY A 99 6.03 -2.98 5.02
CA GLY A 99 7.43 -2.65 4.72
C GLY A 99 8.13 -3.75 3.92
N ASN A 100 8.15 -4.96 4.48
CA ASN A 100 8.76 -6.14 3.86
C ASN A 100 7.82 -7.34 4.06
N LEU A 101 7.78 -8.23 3.09
CA LEU A 101 7.23 -9.59 3.24
C LEU A 101 8.38 -10.58 3.14
N MET A 102 8.51 -11.44 4.12
CA MET A 102 9.55 -12.47 4.19
C MET A 102 8.92 -13.82 4.43
N CYS A 103 9.50 -14.87 3.87
CA CYS A 103 9.18 -16.24 4.18
C CYS A 103 10.36 -16.88 4.88
N VAL A 104 10.09 -17.48 6.04
CA VAL A 104 11.13 -18.01 6.91
C VAL A 104 10.85 -19.42 7.37
N ASP A 105 11.92 -20.19 7.50
CA ASP A 105 11.92 -21.43 8.26
C ASP A 105 12.52 -21.15 9.65
N THR A 106 11.92 -21.63 10.74
CA THR A 106 12.52 -21.47 12.08
C THR A 106 13.61 -22.51 12.33
N ALA A 107 14.35 -22.37 13.45
CA ALA A 107 15.28 -23.41 13.90
C ALA A 107 14.59 -24.78 14.09
N ALA A 108 13.32 -24.76 14.49
CA ALA A 108 12.47 -25.93 14.64
C ALA A 108 11.84 -26.42 13.31
N LYS A 109 12.30 -25.90 12.16
CA LYS A 109 11.83 -26.24 10.81
C LYS A 109 10.34 -25.97 10.59
N GLN A 110 9.79 -24.98 11.30
CA GLN A 110 8.43 -24.49 11.06
C GLN A 110 8.48 -23.35 10.04
N GLN A 111 7.52 -23.31 9.14
CA GLN A 111 7.48 -22.32 8.07
C GLN A 111 6.48 -21.22 8.40
N PHE A 112 6.88 -19.97 8.15
CA PHE A 112 6.02 -18.81 8.37
C PHE A 112 6.20 -17.76 7.27
N VAL A 113 5.16 -16.95 7.09
CA VAL A 113 5.26 -15.68 6.37
C VAL A 113 5.27 -14.57 7.41
N VAL A 114 6.30 -13.72 7.36
CA VAL A 114 6.49 -12.61 8.29
C VAL A 114 6.34 -11.30 7.52
N ALA A 115 5.39 -10.49 7.94
CA ALA A 115 5.13 -9.17 7.38
C ALA A 115 5.66 -8.11 8.34
N ARG A 116 6.66 -7.32 7.92
CA ARG A 116 7.01 -6.08 8.62
C ARG A 116 5.92 -5.06 8.32
N MET A 117 5.21 -4.63 9.34
CA MET A 117 4.13 -3.66 9.27
C MET A 117 4.62 -2.31 9.77
N VAL A 118 4.15 -1.23 9.15
CA VAL A 118 4.45 0.15 9.57
C VAL A 118 3.17 0.99 9.51
N ASN A 119 3.00 1.95 10.41
CA ASN A 119 1.89 2.91 10.34
C ASN A 119 2.33 4.36 10.06
N GLY A 120 3.61 4.58 9.74
CA GLY A 120 4.07 5.85 9.18
C GLY A 120 4.57 6.94 10.14
N GLY A 121 4.78 6.69 11.45
CA GLY A 121 5.70 7.54 12.24
C GLY A 121 5.52 7.74 13.75
N ASN A 122 6.65 8.06 14.40
CA ASN A 122 6.93 8.59 15.75
C ASN A 122 6.16 8.05 16.97
N CYS A 123 6.11 6.72 17.12
CA CYS A 123 5.59 6.07 18.31
C CYS A 123 6.35 4.77 18.63
N PRO A 124 6.32 4.28 19.89
CA PRO A 124 7.03 3.06 20.30
C PRO A 124 6.60 1.76 19.57
N SER A 125 5.43 1.76 18.91
CA SER A 125 4.83 0.60 18.23
C SER A 125 4.52 0.87 16.76
N CYS A 126 5.25 1.79 16.14
CA CYS A 126 5.00 2.22 14.76
C CYS A 126 5.52 1.24 13.69
N GLU A 127 6.35 0.30 14.13
CA GLU A 127 6.78 -0.84 13.35
C GLU A 127 6.59 -2.11 14.17
N TRP A 128 6.06 -3.14 13.54
CA TRP A 128 5.90 -4.45 14.14
C TRP A 128 5.95 -5.53 13.07
N PHE A 129 5.87 -6.78 13.49
CA PHE A 129 5.81 -7.94 12.63
C PHE A 129 4.54 -8.71 12.92
N ASP A 130 3.79 -8.99 11.86
CA ASP A 130 2.70 -9.96 11.88
C ASP A 130 3.21 -11.26 11.28
N VAL A 131 2.91 -12.38 11.96
CA VAL A 131 3.38 -13.72 11.59
C VAL A 131 2.17 -14.54 11.15
N TYR A 132 2.27 -15.13 9.97
CA TYR A 132 1.23 -15.95 9.37
C TYR A 132 1.73 -17.37 9.13
N THR A 133 0.83 -18.34 9.18
CA THR A 133 1.08 -19.67 8.65
C THR A 133 1.31 -19.60 7.13
N PRO A 134 1.90 -20.63 6.49
CA PRO A 134 2.09 -20.66 5.03
C PRO A 134 0.77 -20.53 4.25
N ASP A 135 -0.34 -20.95 4.85
CA ASP A 135 -1.67 -20.87 4.25
C ASP A 135 -2.39 -19.54 4.57
N GLY A 136 -1.75 -18.64 5.34
CA GLY A 136 -2.22 -17.26 5.55
C GLY A 136 -3.04 -17.01 6.82
N ALA A 137 -3.12 -17.96 7.75
CA ALA A 137 -3.75 -17.72 9.04
C ALA A 137 -2.83 -16.88 9.95
N LEU A 138 -3.35 -15.86 10.62
CA LEU A 138 -2.56 -15.05 11.55
C LEU A 138 -2.21 -15.88 12.80
N VAL A 139 -0.92 -16.10 13.03
CA VAL A 139 -0.38 -16.76 14.23
C VAL A 139 -0.31 -15.76 15.38
N GLY A 140 0.10 -14.53 15.07
CA GLY A 140 0.16 -13.45 16.05
C GLY A 140 0.98 -12.26 15.56
N SER A 141 1.21 -11.33 16.46
CA SER A 141 1.88 -10.07 16.19
C SER A 141 2.83 -9.72 17.34
N ASN A 142 3.98 -9.13 17.03
CA ASN A 142 4.87 -8.57 18.07
C ASN A 142 4.59 -7.10 18.38
N ARG A 143 3.46 -6.54 17.88
CA ARG A 143 3.05 -5.14 18.12
C ARG A 143 2.98 -4.79 19.60
N ASN A 144 2.46 -5.70 20.43
CA ASN A 144 2.54 -5.61 21.88
C ASN A 144 3.73 -6.44 22.41
N ARG A 145 4.87 -5.78 22.55
CA ARG A 145 6.15 -6.40 22.95
C ARG A 145 6.10 -7.10 24.33
N LYS A 146 5.11 -6.82 25.17
CA LYS A 146 5.00 -7.42 26.52
C LYS A 146 4.42 -8.84 26.49
N ASN A 147 3.66 -9.20 25.45
CA ASN A 147 2.89 -10.44 25.38
C ASN A 147 3.14 -11.19 24.07
N VAL A 148 4.39 -11.25 23.62
CA VAL A 148 4.77 -11.94 22.38
C VAL A 148 4.91 -13.44 22.64
N SER A 149 4.23 -14.27 21.84
CA SER A 149 4.38 -15.73 21.95
C SER A 149 5.76 -16.19 21.48
N LYS A 150 6.26 -17.30 22.03
CA LYS A 150 7.55 -17.88 21.62
C LYS A 150 7.60 -18.20 20.12
N THR A 151 6.48 -18.62 19.53
CA THR A 151 6.37 -18.90 18.10
C THR A 151 6.52 -17.64 17.26
N VAL A 152 5.85 -16.54 17.65
CA VAL A 152 5.99 -15.25 16.96
C VAL A 152 7.43 -14.75 17.09
N GLN A 153 8.00 -14.79 18.28
CA GLN A 153 9.39 -14.35 18.50
C GLN A 153 10.38 -15.17 17.67
N SER A 154 10.26 -16.50 17.67
CA SER A 154 11.15 -17.37 16.89
C SER A 154 11.05 -17.12 15.38
N ALA A 155 9.87 -16.78 14.86
CA ALA A 155 9.70 -16.44 13.44
C ALA A 155 10.32 -15.08 13.12
N VAL A 156 10.15 -14.08 14.00
CA VAL A 156 10.77 -12.76 13.85
C VAL A 156 12.30 -12.85 13.95
N ASP A 157 12.83 -13.59 14.92
CA ASP A 157 14.29 -13.76 15.06
C ASP A 157 14.91 -14.39 13.81
N ALA A 158 14.19 -15.32 13.16
CA ALA A 158 14.62 -15.92 11.89
C ALA A 158 14.67 -14.92 10.71
N THR A 159 14.02 -13.75 10.82
CA THR A 159 14.13 -12.66 9.82
C THR A 159 15.28 -11.70 10.09
N LEU A 160 15.76 -11.62 11.34
CA LEU A 160 16.73 -10.61 11.78
C LEU A 160 18.15 -11.17 11.94
N ASP A 161 18.30 -12.49 12.07
CA ASP A 161 19.59 -13.15 12.22
C ASP A 161 20.25 -13.36 10.85
N ASP A 162 21.20 -12.48 10.53
CA ASP A 162 21.98 -12.46 9.29
C ASP A 162 22.91 -13.67 9.14
N LYS A 163 23.14 -14.44 10.21
CA LYS A 163 24.02 -15.63 10.21
C LYS A 163 23.29 -16.91 9.83
N VAL A 164 22.02 -16.80 9.49
CA VAL A 164 21.15 -17.95 9.39
C VAL A 164 20.39 -17.93 8.06
N GLU A 165 20.71 -18.90 7.20
CA GLU A 165 20.01 -19.19 5.94
C GLU A 165 18.57 -19.71 6.19
N ARG A 166 17.72 -18.87 6.77
CA ARG A 166 16.33 -19.19 7.11
C ARG A 166 15.32 -18.39 6.30
N VAL A 167 15.73 -17.33 5.61
CA VAL A 167 14.88 -16.58 4.69
C VAL A 167 14.87 -17.28 3.33
N VAL A 168 13.73 -17.84 2.95
CA VAL A 168 13.54 -18.59 1.70
C VAL A 168 12.93 -17.75 0.58
N GLY A 169 12.52 -16.53 0.91
CA GLY A 169 12.04 -15.52 -0.03
C GLY A 169 11.80 -14.20 0.68
N GLU A 170 12.11 -13.09 0.00
CA GLU A 170 11.87 -11.74 0.49
C GLU A 170 11.35 -10.83 -0.63
N GLN A 171 10.40 -9.97 -0.29
CA GLN A 171 9.93 -8.89 -1.13
C GLN A 171 9.97 -7.59 -0.31
N THR A 172 10.91 -6.71 -0.64
CA THR A 172 10.94 -5.35 -0.11
C THR A 172 9.85 -4.52 -0.78
N LEU A 173 9.04 -3.83 0.04
CA LEU A 173 7.87 -3.06 -0.40
C LEU A 173 8.03 -1.57 -0.10
N GLU A 174 9.23 -1.10 0.22
CA GLU A 174 9.52 0.31 0.49
C GLU A 174 8.98 1.22 -0.62
N GLY A 175 9.19 0.87 -1.89
CA GLY A 175 8.67 1.60 -3.06
C GLY A 175 7.18 1.41 -3.35
N PHE A 176 6.51 0.44 -2.72
CA PHE A 176 5.13 0.06 -3.04
C PHE A 176 4.14 1.19 -2.77
N TYR A 177 4.38 2.03 -1.76
CA TYR A 177 3.49 3.15 -1.42
C TYR A 177 3.93 4.48 -2.00
N PHE A 178 4.89 4.48 -2.92
CA PHE A 178 5.29 5.69 -3.64
C PHE A 178 4.68 5.71 -5.04
N ARG A 179 4.38 6.93 -5.52
CA ARG A 179 4.09 7.18 -6.93
C ARG A 179 5.30 6.75 -7.75
N SER A 180 5.11 5.91 -8.74
CA SER A 180 6.16 5.61 -9.71
C SER A 180 6.65 6.92 -10.33
N ALA A 181 7.96 7.13 -10.42
CA ALA A 181 8.46 8.20 -11.28
C ALA A 181 7.88 7.95 -12.68
N LYS A 182 7.31 8.98 -13.31
CA LYS A 182 7.00 8.87 -14.74
C LYS A 182 8.31 8.48 -15.45
N PRO A 183 8.30 7.46 -16.33
CA PRO A 183 9.45 7.18 -17.19
C PRO A 183 9.79 8.40 -18.04
#